data_AF-A0A3N2DDK4-F1
#
_entry.id   AF-A0A3N2DDK4-F1
#
_cell.length_a   1.000
_cell.length_b   1.000
_cell.length_c   1.000
_cell.angle_alpha   90.00
_cell.angle_beta   90.00
_cell.angle_gamma   90.00
#
_symmetry.space_group_name_H-M   'P 1'
#
loop_
_entity.id
_entity.type
_entity.pdbx_description
1 polymer ?
#
loop_
_entity_poly.entity_id
_entity_poly.type
_entity_poly.pdbx_seq_one_letter_code
_entity_poly.pdbx_strand_id
1 'polypeptide(L)'
;MKFEKKAVLTVLFLIMPSIAYANGGGPLLLFISGSAFVLGQLWILFVETTLLKVVSEISLKSAFTQVFLANLISTVVVGLGFPLLLAVVTAFGMLLPEPYGDYSSAIGTWIYEGAPAFDYLGYISLLWLLVTFILTVFCERAFYSWYWRKSGYTPSFSLNKFIIQAHAASYVGLLVVVIVMWHELLGM
;
A
#
# COMPACT_ATOMS: atom_id res chain seq x y z
N MET A 1 -27.69 11.75 7.29
CA MET A 1 -27.31 10.33 7.40
C MET A 1 -26.71 10.12 8.79
N LYS A 2 -27.38 9.40 9.69
CA LYS A 2 -26.84 9.15 11.05
C LYS A 2 -25.92 7.93 10.96
N PHE A 3 -24.61 8.13 11.01
CA PHE A 3 -23.67 7.01 11.13
C PHE A 3 -23.85 6.36 12.51
N GLU A 4 -24.21 5.08 12.54
CA GLU A 4 -24.28 4.35 13.79
C GLU A 4 -22.88 4.19 14.36
N LYS A 5 -22.66 4.75 15.56
CA LYS A 5 -21.36 4.71 16.27
C LYS A 5 -20.80 3.29 16.37
N LYS A 6 -21.66 2.27 16.41
CA LYS A 6 -21.29 0.85 16.43
C LYS A 6 -20.61 0.41 15.12
N ALA A 7 -21.11 0.82 13.96
CA ALA A 7 -20.51 0.46 12.67
C ALA A 7 -19.10 1.05 12.50
N VAL A 8 -18.89 2.28 12.97
CA VAL A 8 -17.56 2.93 12.95
C VAL A 8 -16.58 2.21 13.87
N LEU A 9 -17.02 1.82 15.07
CA LEU A 9 -16.21 1.04 16.02
C LEU A 9 -15.87 -0.36 15.50
N THR A 10 -16.81 -1.04 14.85
CA THR A 10 -16.57 -2.36 14.23
C THR A 10 -15.58 -2.27 13.07
N VAL A 11 -15.70 -1.23 12.24
CA VAL A 11 -14.73 -0.97 11.16
C VAL A 11 -13.35 -0.68 11.76
N LEU A 12 -13.24 0.19 12.78
CA LEU A 12 -11.98 0.44 13.48
C LEU A 12 -11.37 -0.83 14.10
N PHE A 13 -12.19 -1.73 14.65
CA PHE A 13 -11.73 -3.02 15.18
C PHE A 13 -11.27 -4.01 14.11
N LEU A 14 -11.90 -4.01 12.93
CA LEU A 14 -11.48 -4.79 11.76
C LEU A 14 -10.19 -4.25 11.12
N ILE A 15 -9.88 -2.97 11.36
CA ILE A 15 -8.67 -2.30 10.86
C ILE A 15 -7.48 -2.48 11.81
N MET A 16 -7.72 -2.80 13.09
CA MET A 16 -6.62 -3.11 14.00
C MET A 16 -5.88 -4.35 13.47
N PRO A 17 -4.55 -4.28 13.29
CA PRO A 17 -3.79 -5.42 12.84
C PRO A 17 -3.99 -6.52 13.89
N SER A 18 -4.72 -7.57 13.51
CA SER A 18 -4.81 -8.77 14.33
C SER A 18 -3.43 -9.41 14.27
N ILE A 19 -2.61 -9.13 15.28
CA ILE A 19 -1.35 -9.83 15.49
C ILE A 19 -1.70 -11.24 15.96
N ALA A 20 -2.20 -12.07 15.05
CA ALA A 20 -2.28 -13.49 15.24
C ALA A 20 -0.86 -14.03 15.04
N TYR A 21 -0.05 -14.02 16.10
CA TYR A 21 1.15 -14.85 16.20
C TYR A 21 0.70 -16.32 16.21
N ALA A 22 0.37 -16.86 15.04
CA ALA A 22 0.38 -18.30 14.84
C ALA A 22 1.85 -18.69 14.73
N ASN A 23 2.29 -19.68 15.52
CA ASN A 23 3.68 -20.17 15.59
C ASN A 23 4.30 -20.61 14.24
N GLY A 24 3.58 -20.52 13.13
CA GLY A 24 4.07 -20.79 11.77
C GLY A 24 4.65 -19.58 11.03
N GLY A 25 4.58 -18.38 11.60
CA GLY A 25 5.08 -17.17 10.95
C GLY A 25 4.27 -16.71 9.74
N GLY A 26 4.62 -15.55 9.19
CA GLY A 26 3.96 -15.05 7.99
C GLY A 26 4.65 -13.83 7.39
N PRO A 27 4.29 -13.45 6.15
CA PRO A 27 4.95 -12.37 5.42
C PRO A 27 4.59 -11.02 6.05
N LEU A 28 5.58 -10.35 6.64
CA LEU A 28 5.41 -9.08 7.37
C LEU A 28 4.72 -8.00 6.52
N LEU A 29 4.98 -8.00 5.21
CA LEU A 29 4.39 -7.05 4.27
C LEU A 29 2.86 -7.10 4.23
N LEU A 30 2.24 -8.25 4.51
CA LEU A 30 0.78 -8.36 4.61
C LEU A 30 0.26 -7.83 5.96
N PHE A 31 1.04 -7.93 7.03
CA PHE A 31 0.63 -7.56 8.40
C PHE A 31 0.75 -6.07 8.69
N ILE A 32 1.88 -5.43 8.34
CA ILE A 32 2.08 -3.97 8.56
C ILE A 32 1.08 -3.16 7.74
N SER A 33 0.60 -3.71 6.64
CA SER A 33 -0.25 -3.00 5.70
C SER A 33 -1.63 -2.67 6.28
N GLY A 34 -2.26 -3.50 7.11
CA GLY A 34 -3.70 -3.38 7.43
C GLY A 34 -4.18 -2.00 7.92
N SER A 35 -3.66 -1.50 9.04
CA SER A 35 -4.14 -0.26 9.66
C SER A 35 -3.65 1.00 8.97
N ALA A 36 -2.36 1.04 8.62
CA ALA A 36 -1.76 2.12 7.85
C ALA A 36 -2.41 2.25 6.47
N PHE A 37 -2.80 1.12 5.87
CA PHE A 37 -3.52 1.10 4.60
C PHE A 37 -4.89 1.77 4.74
N VAL A 38 -5.72 1.42 5.73
CA VAL A 38 -7.09 1.97 5.77
C VAL A 38 -7.11 3.46 6.12
N LEU A 39 -6.33 3.90 7.10
CA LEU A 39 -6.25 5.33 7.44
C LEU A 39 -5.53 6.12 6.33
N GLY A 40 -4.45 5.57 5.79
CA GLY A 40 -3.74 6.14 4.65
C GLY A 40 -4.62 6.27 3.42
N GLN A 41 -5.50 5.30 3.16
CA GLN A 41 -6.37 5.30 1.99
C GLN A 41 -7.35 6.46 1.99
N LEU A 42 -7.89 6.84 3.16
CA LEU A 42 -8.76 8.01 3.26
C LEU A 42 -8.03 9.29 2.89
N TRP A 43 -6.78 9.44 3.35
CA TRP A 43 -5.93 10.58 3.03
C TRP A 43 -5.57 10.61 1.54
N ILE A 44 -5.10 9.48 0.99
CA ILE A 44 -4.75 9.33 -0.43
C ILE A 44 -5.93 9.70 -1.31
N LEU A 45 -7.10 9.09 -1.07
CA LEU A 45 -8.30 9.38 -1.84
C LEU A 45 -8.68 10.85 -1.78
N PHE A 46 -8.57 11.49 -0.62
CA PHE A 46 -8.87 12.91 -0.44
C PHE A 46 -7.91 13.81 -1.24
N VAL A 47 -6.60 13.61 -1.09
CA VAL A 47 -5.56 14.42 -1.75
C VAL A 47 -5.64 14.25 -3.26
N GLU A 48 -5.66 13.02 -3.75
CA GLU A 48 -5.64 12.73 -5.18
C GLU A 48 -6.93 13.18 -5.88
N THR A 49 -8.08 13.02 -5.23
CA THR A 49 -9.35 13.53 -5.76
C THR A 49 -9.32 15.04 -5.87
N THR A 50 -8.81 15.72 -4.85
CA THR A 50 -8.71 17.19 -4.84
C THR A 50 -7.77 17.67 -5.93
N LEU A 51 -6.59 17.07 -6.05
CA LEU A 51 -5.62 17.40 -7.10
C LEU A 51 -6.20 17.14 -8.48
N LEU A 52 -6.77 15.96 -8.72
CA LEU A 52 -7.34 15.61 -10.02
C LEU A 52 -8.44 16.59 -10.40
N LYS A 53 -9.38 16.89 -9.50
CA LYS A 53 -10.44 17.87 -9.74
C LYS A 53 -9.87 19.24 -10.14
N VAL A 54 -8.83 19.71 -9.46
CA VAL A 54 -8.21 21.02 -9.72
C VAL A 54 -7.54 21.06 -11.10
N VAL A 55 -6.80 20.00 -11.48
CA VAL A 55 -6.03 20.00 -12.74
C VAL A 55 -6.86 19.63 -13.98
N SER A 56 -7.96 18.92 -13.80
CA SER A 56 -8.79 18.40 -14.90
C SER A 56 -10.12 19.13 -15.09
N GLU A 57 -10.50 20.00 -14.15
CA GLU A 57 -11.78 20.72 -14.13
C GLU A 57 -13.03 19.80 -14.21
N ILE A 58 -12.88 18.50 -13.94
CA ILE A 58 -14.01 17.56 -13.92
C ILE A 58 -14.80 17.68 -12.61
N SER A 59 -16.03 17.18 -12.64
CA SER A 59 -16.86 17.11 -11.43
C SER A 59 -16.19 16.30 -10.32
N LEU A 60 -16.36 16.71 -9.06
CA LEU A 60 -15.81 16.02 -7.89
C LEU A 60 -16.17 14.53 -7.86
N LYS A 61 -17.41 14.19 -8.23
CA LYS A 61 -17.87 12.79 -8.30
C LYS A 61 -17.07 11.98 -9.33
N SER A 62 -16.79 12.56 -10.50
CA SER A 62 -15.99 11.89 -11.54
C SER A 62 -14.54 11.74 -11.11
N ALA A 63 -13.95 12.80 -10.54
CA ALA A 63 -12.58 12.74 -10.00
C ALA A 63 -12.44 11.65 -8.93
N PHE A 64 -13.36 11.63 -7.95
CA PHE A 64 -13.36 10.62 -6.89
C PHE A 64 -13.49 9.21 -7.46
N THR A 65 -14.41 9.00 -8.41
CA THR A 65 -14.61 7.66 -9.00
C THR A 65 -13.35 7.17 -9.71
N GLN A 66 -12.67 8.04 -10.45
CA GLN A 66 -11.44 7.66 -11.17
C GLN A 66 -10.31 7.35 -10.20
N VAL A 67 -10.10 8.20 -9.19
CA VAL A 67 -9.09 8.02 -8.14
C VAL A 67 -9.36 6.75 -7.34
N PHE A 68 -10.62 6.53 -6.94
CA PHE A 68 -11.03 5.33 -6.22
C PHE A 68 -10.75 4.06 -7.02
N LEU A 69 -11.08 4.03 -8.31
CA LEU A 69 -10.81 2.86 -9.16
C LEU A 69 -9.31 2.64 -9.36
N ALA A 70 -8.54 3.71 -9.58
CA ALA A 70 -7.08 3.62 -9.71
C ALA A 70 -6.46 2.99 -8.46
N ASN A 71 -6.83 3.51 -7.29
CA ASN A 71 -6.36 3.03 -6.00
C ASN A 71 -6.82 1.62 -5.67
N LEU A 72 -8.07 1.26 -6.00
CA LEU A 72 -8.59 -0.09 -5.81
C LEU A 72 -7.78 -1.09 -6.65
N ILE A 73 -7.52 -0.78 -7.91
CA ILE A 73 -6.75 -1.64 -8.80
C ILE A 73 -5.30 -1.74 -8.35
N SER A 74 -4.65 -0.62 -7.99
CA SER A 74 -3.27 -0.64 -7.51
C SER A 74 -3.14 -1.39 -6.18
N THR A 75 -4.12 -1.27 -5.28
CA THR A 75 -4.20 -2.09 -4.07
C THR A 75 -4.31 -3.58 -4.38
N VAL A 76 -5.21 -3.98 -5.28
CA VAL A 76 -5.41 -5.40 -5.59
C VAL A 76 -4.16 -5.98 -6.27
N VAL A 77 -3.62 -5.28 -7.26
CA VAL A 77 -2.50 -5.77 -8.07
C VAL A 77 -1.17 -5.67 -7.31
N VAL A 78 -0.88 -4.52 -6.72
CA VAL A 78 0.41 -4.22 -6.08
C VAL A 78 0.33 -4.44 -4.57
N GLY A 79 -0.70 -3.94 -3.90
CA GLY A 79 -0.83 -4.08 -2.45
C GLY A 79 -1.04 -5.53 -1.97
N LEU A 80 -1.76 -6.34 -2.74
CA LEU A 80 -2.07 -7.74 -2.40
C LEU A 80 -1.40 -8.74 -3.34
N GLY A 81 -1.56 -8.53 -4.66
CA GLY A 81 -1.06 -9.47 -5.67
C GLY A 81 0.46 -9.63 -5.63
N PHE A 82 1.20 -8.54 -5.48
CA PHE A 82 2.65 -8.59 -5.43
C PHE A 82 3.18 -9.28 -4.15
N PRO A 83 2.79 -8.92 -2.92
CA PRO A 83 3.20 -9.64 -1.72
C PRO A 83 2.82 -11.12 -1.74
N LEU A 84 1.63 -11.47 -2.26
CA LEU A 84 1.21 -12.86 -2.39
C LEU A 84 2.13 -13.64 -3.35
N LEU A 85 2.43 -13.06 -4.51
CA LEU A 85 3.35 -13.67 -5.47
C LEU A 85 4.75 -13.85 -4.86
N LEU A 86 5.25 -12.82 -4.18
CA LEU A 86 6.54 -12.86 -3.50
C LEU A 86 6.57 -13.96 -2.43
N ALA A 87 5.52 -14.07 -1.61
CA ALA A 87 5.40 -15.09 -0.59
C ALA A 87 5.41 -16.50 -1.21
N VAL A 88 4.67 -16.72 -2.30
CA VAL A 88 4.66 -18.02 -3.00
C VAL A 88 6.06 -18.36 -3.54
N VAL A 89 6.70 -17.43 -4.25
CA VAL A 89 8.04 -17.66 -4.83
C VAL A 89 9.07 -17.96 -3.75
N THR A 90 9.04 -17.20 -2.65
CA THR A 90 9.99 -17.35 -1.55
C THR A 90 9.74 -18.59 -0.70
N ALA A 91 8.48 -19.02 -0.55
CA ALA A 91 8.14 -20.30 0.08
C ALA A 91 8.75 -21.50 -0.68
N PHE A 92 8.73 -21.47 -2.02
CA PHE A 92 9.44 -22.48 -2.81
C PHE A 92 10.97 -22.34 -2.69
N GLY A 93 11.48 -21.11 -2.64
CA GLY A 93 12.92 -20.84 -2.45
C GLY A 93 13.46 -21.35 -1.11
N MET A 94 12.64 -21.34 -0.05
CA MET A 94 13.00 -21.88 1.27
C MET A 94 13.26 -23.40 1.27
N LEU A 95 12.85 -24.12 0.23
CA LEU A 95 13.15 -25.56 0.09
C LEU A 95 14.57 -25.82 -0.45
N LEU A 96 15.30 -24.78 -0.86
CA LEU A 96 16.68 -24.89 -1.32
C LEU A 96 17.63 -25.10 -0.14
N PRO A 97 18.78 -25.77 -0.37
CA PRO A 97 19.79 -25.96 0.68
C PRO A 97 20.36 -24.61 1.14
N GLU A 98 20.93 -24.61 2.35
CA GLU A 98 21.64 -23.46 2.89
C GLU A 98 22.80 -23.02 1.96
N PRO A 99 23.04 -21.70 1.81
CA PRO A 99 22.35 -20.57 2.46
C PRO A 99 21.15 -20.03 1.66
N TYR A 100 20.74 -20.68 0.57
CA TYR A 100 19.77 -20.12 -0.37
C TYR A 100 18.33 -20.09 0.18
N GLY A 101 17.97 -21.09 0.99
CA GLY A 101 16.68 -21.10 1.69
C GLY A 101 16.54 -19.92 2.66
N ASP A 102 17.63 -19.59 3.36
CA ASP A 102 17.68 -18.48 4.31
C ASP A 102 17.53 -17.12 3.63
N TYR A 103 18.21 -16.92 2.50
CA TYR A 103 18.03 -15.70 1.71
C TYR A 103 16.61 -15.58 1.16
N SER A 104 16.00 -16.69 0.74
CA SER A 104 14.62 -16.70 0.25
C SER A 104 13.64 -16.30 1.35
N SER A 105 13.82 -16.84 2.55
CA SER A 105 13.05 -16.47 3.74
C SER A 105 13.15 -14.98 4.06
N ALA A 106 14.38 -14.44 4.11
CA ALA A 106 14.63 -13.03 4.39
C ALA A 106 14.01 -12.11 3.33
N ILE A 107 14.18 -12.43 2.04
CA ILE A 107 13.60 -11.68 0.91
C ILE A 107 12.07 -11.69 0.98
N GLY A 108 11.46 -12.82 1.32
CA GLY A 108 10.02 -12.96 1.49
C GLY A 108 9.45 -12.26 2.72
N THR A 109 10.33 -11.66 3.56
CA THR A 109 9.97 -11.04 4.84
C THR A 109 9.22 -12.01 5.77
N TRP A 110 9.59 -13.28 5.72
CA TRP A 110 9.01 -14.31 6.58
C TRP A 110 9.50 -14.10 8.01
N ILE A 111 8.57 -13.90 8.95
CA ILE A 111 8.90 -13.82 10.36
C ILE A 111 8.50 -15.10 11.06
N TYR A 112 9.48 -15.85 11.54
CA TYR A 112 9.33 -17.03 12.40
C TYR A 112 10.48 -17.12 13.40
N GLU A 113 10.33 -17.97 14.41
CA GLU A 113 11.38 -18.18 15.42
C GLU A 113 12.64 -18.74 14.78
N GLY A 114 13.78 -18.06 14.96
CA GLY A 114 15.04 -18.42 14.31
C GLY A 114 15.16 -17.97 12.84
N ALA A 115 14.30 -17.05 12.37
CA ALA A 115 14.41 -16.52 11.01
C ALA A 115 15.80 -15.88 10.77
N PRO A 116 16.49 -16.27 9.70
CA PRO A 116 17.78 -15.70 9.35
C PRO A 116 17.63 -14.22 9.02
N ALA A 117 18.65 -13.42 9.34
CA ALA A 117 18.68 -11.98 9.06
C ALA A 117 17.53 -11.17 9.71
N PHE A 118 17.01 -11.60 10.86
CA PHE A 118 15.97 -10.88 11.62
C PHE A 118 16.36 -9.41 11.89
N ASP A 119 17.64 -9.16 12.21
CA ASP A 119 18.20 -7.83 12.42
C ASP A 119 18.07 -6.90 11.20
N TYR A 120 17.91 -7.47 9.99
CA TYR A 120 17.79 -6.74 8.74
C TYR A 120 16.35 -6.57 8.25
N LEU A 121 15.35 -7.13 8.94
CA LEU A 121 13.95 -7.09 8.50
C LEU A 121 13.44 -5.67 8.25
N GLY A 122 13.86 -4.70 9.07
CA GLY A 122 13.50 -3.29 8.87
C GLY A 122 13.99 -2.74 7.52
N TYR A 123 15.25 -2.99 7.17
CA TYR A 123 15.84 -2.55 5.90
C TYR A 123 15.19 -3.25 4.69
N ILE A 124 14.93 -4.56 4.79
CA ILE A 124 14.26 -5.32 3.73
C ILE A 124 12.81 -4.81 3.54
N SER A 125 12.12 -4.48 4.64
CA SER A 125 10.78 -3.90 4.58
C SER A 125 10.78 -2.52 3.91
N LEU A 126 11.76 -1.66 4.22
CA LEU A 126 11.92 -0.36 3.55
C LEU A 126 12.21 -0.51 2.05
N LEU A 127 13.05 -1.47 1.68
CA LEU A 127 13.30 -1.79 0.27
C LEU A 127 12.02 -2.20 -0.44
N TRP A 128 11.22 -3.08 0.16
CA TRP A 128 9.95 -3.50 -0.42
C TRP A 128 8.89 -2.40 -0.44
N LEU A 129 8.88 -1.51 0.55
CA LEU A 129 8.04 -0.31 0.53
C LEU A 129 8.39 0.58 -0.68
N LEU A 130 9.68 0.75 -0.98
CA LEU A 130 10.13 1.50 -2.15
C LEU A 130 9.72 0.79 -3.46
N VAL A 131 9.89 -0.53 -3.54
CA VAL A 131 9.50 -1.31 -4.73
C VAL A 131 7.99 -1.24 -4.95
N THR A 132 7.18 -1.45 -3.91
CA THR A 132 5.72 -1.37 -4.00
C THR A 132 5.26 0.03 -4.37
N PHE A 133 5.88 1.09 -3.83
CA PHE A 133 5.64 2.47 -4.26
C PHE A 133 5.85 2.66 -5.77
N ILE A 134 7.01 2.23 -6.28
CA ILE A 134 7.33 2.34 -7.71
C ILE A 134 6.30 1.57 -8.56
N LEU A 135 5.98 0.34 -8.16
CA LEU A 135 4.99 -0.49 -8.85
C LEU A 135 3.59 0.15 -8.85
N THR A 136 3.17 0.75 -7.74
CA THR A 136 1.90 1.48 -7.62
C THR A 136 1.85 2.65 -8.60
N VAL A 137 2.90 3.48 -8.63
CA VAL A 137 3.02 4.60 -9.59
C VAL A 137 2.90 4.11 -11.04
N PHE A 138 3.58 3.01 -11.40
CA PHE A 138 3.48 2.43 -12.73
C PHE A 138 2.07 1.88 -13.03
N CYS A 139 1.47 1.16 -12.07
CA CYS A 139 0.14 0.57 -12.18
C CYS A 139 -0.93 1.63 -12.41
N GLU A 140 -0.93 2.69 -11.59
CA GLU A 140 -1.92 3.76 -11.68
C GLU A 140 -1.74 4.57 -12.97
N ARG A 141 -0.51 4.86 -13.36
CA ARG A 141 -0.25 5.50 -14.65
C ARG A 141 -0.82 4.67 -15.81
N ALA A 142 -0.59 3.35 -15.79
CA ALA A 142 -1.14 2.45 -16.80
C ALA A 142 -2.67 2.44 -16.78
N PHE A 143 -3.27 2.41 -15.59
CA PHE A 143 -4.71 2.48 -15.40
C PHE A 143 -5.30 3.78 -15.98
N TYR A 144 -4.79 4.95 -15.59
CA TYR A 144 -5.29 6.24 -16.08
C TYR A 144 -5.13 6.36 -17.60
N SER A 145 -3.97 5.97 -18.13
CA SER A 145 -3.74 5.99 -19.58
C SER A 145 -4.75 5.12 -20.33
N TRP A 146 -5.00 3.90 -19.85
CA TRP A 146 -5.97 2.98 -20.42
C TRP A 146 -7.40 3.52 -20.29
N TYR A 147 -7.79 3.95 -19.08
CA TYR A 147 -9.14 4.38 -18.74
C TYR A 147 -9.52 5.64 -19.51
N TRP A 148 -8.67 6.67 -19.51
CA TRP A 148 -8.92 7.92 -20.23
C TRP A 148 -9.00 7.72 -21.74
N ARG A 149 -8.13 6.89 -22.31
CA ARG A 149 -8.22 6.51 -23.74
C ARG A 149 -9.55 5.84 -24.05
N LYS A 150 -10.01 4.92 -23.19
CA LYS A 150 -11.28 4.22 -23.37
C LYS A 150 -12.49 5.16 -23.23
N SER A 151 -12.40 6.15 -22.34
CA SER A 151 -13.45 7.15 -22.12
C SER A 151 -13.41 8.32 -23.10
N GLY A 152 -12.44 8.38 -24.01
CA GLY A 152 -12.25 9.52 -24.93
C GLY A 152 -11.84 10.82 -24.22
N TYR A 153 -11.29 10.72 -23.00
CA TYR A 153 -10.83 11.86 -22.24
C TYR A 153 -9.37 12.18 -22.59
N THR A 154 -9.12 13.43 -22.98
CA THR A 154 -7.78 13.93 -23.32
C THR A 154 -7.36 14.96 -22.26
N PRO A 155 -6.44 14.63 -21.35
CA PRO A 155 -6.01 15.56 -20.31
C PRO A 155 -5.25 16.75 -20.94
N SER A 156 -5.53 17.95 -20.44
CA SER A 156 -4.76 19.17 -20.75
C SER A 156 -3.40 19.23 -20.05
N PHE A 157 -3.17 18.33 -19.09
CA PHE A 157 -1.98 18.26 -18.25
C PHE A 157 -1.18 16.97 -18.51
N SER A 158 0.06 16.94 -18.03
CA SER A 158 0.91 15.76 -18.11
C SER A 158 0.53 14.73 -17.04
N LEU A 159 0.08 13.55 -17.46
CA LEU A 159 -0.22 12.43 -16.56
C LEU A 159 0.97 12.08 -15.65
N ASN A 160 2.20 12.06 -16.18
CA ASN A 160 3.39 11.75 -15.39
C ASN A 160 3.61 12.75 -14.24
N LYS A 161 3.45 14.06 -14.52
CA LYS A 161 3.59 15.10 -13.50
C LYS A 161 2.50 14.98 -12.44
N PHE A 162 1.25 14.74 -12.86
CA PHE A 162 0.12 14.54 -11.97
C PHE A 162 0.37 13.35 -11.02
N ILE A 163 0.73 12.18 -11.54
CA ILE A 163 0.95 10.98 -10.70
C ILE A 163 2.07 11.21 -9.69
N ILE A 164 3.20 11.78 -10.11
CA ILE A 164 4.31 12.05 -9.18
C ILE A 164 3.90 13.03 -8.09
N GLN A 165 3.19 14.11 -8.43
CA GLN A 165 2.73 15.11 -7.46
C GLN A 165 1.68 14.55 -6.49
N ALA A 166 0.73 13.79 -7.01
CA ALA A 166 -0.30 13.09 -6.24
C ALA A 166 0.34 12.15 -5.21
N HIS A 167 1.25 11.28 -5.67
CA HIS A 167 1.97 10.35 -4.80
C HIS A 167 2.86 11.06 -3.79
N ALA A 168 3.60 12.10 -4.19
CA ALA A 168 4.43 12.86 -3.25
C ALA A 168 3.57 13.51 -2.14
N ALA A 169 2.44 14.13 -2.47
CA ALA A 169 1.55 14.75 -1.50
C ALA A 169 0.88 13.71 -0.58
N SER A 170 0.43 12.59 -1.16
CA SER A 170 -0.13 11.45 -0.44
C SER A 170 0.86 10.87 0.57
N TYR A 171 2.10 10.60 0.15
CA TYR A 171 3.13 9.99 1.00
C TYR A 171 3.67 10.94 2.09
N VAL A 172 3.74 12.25 1.83
CA VAL A 172 4.08 13.22 2.89
C VAL A 172 3.05 13.16 4.02
N GLY A 173 1.75 13.12 3.69
CA GLY A 173 0.73 12.98 4.73
C GLY A 173 0.73 11.61 5.39
N LEU A 174 1.00 10.54 4.64
CA LEU A 174 1.11 9.19 5.19
C LEU A 174 2.30 9.07 6.15
N LEU A 175 3.43 9.70 5.85
CA LEU A 175 4.59 9.80 6.74
C LEU A 175 4.23 10.51 8.03
N VAL A 176 3.49 11.62 7.98
CA VAL A 176 3.00 12.33 9.18
C VAL A 176 2.08 11.42 10.00
N VAL A 177 1.16 10.69 9.36
CA VAL A 177 0.28 9.73 10.05
C VAL A 177 1.10 8.64 10.73
N VAL A 178 2.09 8.06 10.04
CA VAL A 178 2.99 7.05 10.62
C VAL A 178 3.76 7.62 11.81
N ILE A 179 4.37 8.81 11.68
CA ILE A 179 5.12 9.45 12.76
C ILE A 179 4.22 9.69 13.98
N VAL A 180 3.02 10.23 13.78
CA VAL A 180 2.08 10.51 14.88
C VAL A 180 1.59 9.22 15.54
N MET A 181 1.21 8.21 14.75
CA MET A 181 0.73 6.93 15.27
C MET A 181 1.82 6.13 15.99
N TRP A 182 3.06 6.23 15.51
CA TRP A 182 4.19 5.53 16.12
C TRP A 182 4.95 6.35 17.14
N HIS A 183 4.61 7.62 17.35
CA HIS A 183 5.19 8.45 18.41
C HIS A 183 5.04 7.77 19.77
N GLU A 184 3.84 7.28 20.10
CA GLU A 184 3.57 6.54 21.34
C GLU A 184 4.29 5.17 21.38
N LEU A 185 4.52 4.54 20.23
CA LEU A 185 5.16 3.22 20.13
C LEU A 185 6.69 3.31 20.21
N LEU A 186 7.27 4.42 19.74
CA LEU A 186 8.71 4.68 19.70
C LEU A 186 9.24 5.33 20.98
N GLY A 187 8.37 5.60 21.96
CA GLY A 187 8.76 6.15 23.26
C GLY A 187 9.40 7.55 23.18
N MET A 188 9.12 8.30 22.10
CA MET A 188 9.47 9.71 21.96
C MET A 188 8.35 10.59 22.49
#